data_AF-A0A2N5SJK8-F1
#
_entry.id   AF-A0A2N5SJK8-F1
#
_cell.length_a   1.000
_cell.length_b   1.000
_cell.length_c   1.000
_cell.angle_alpha   90.00
_cell.angle_beta   90.00
_cell.angle_gamma   90.00
#
_symmetry.space_group_name_H-M   'P 1'
#
loop_
_entity.id
_entity.type
_entity.pdbx_description
1 polymer ?
#
loop_
_entity_poly.entity_id
_entity_poly.type
_entity_poly.pdbx_seq_one_letter_code
_entity_poly.pdbx_strand_id
1 'polypeptide(L)' 'MDAPGADMNSLPDFVDNSTFENFLQFAHIEPEYSLVVKKGLGDLGITHWSMFQWFRDDKLTAKGVPPGAARSLVNK' A
#
# COMPACT_ATOMS: atom_id res chain seq x y z
N MET A 1 -1.53 37.37 26.66
CA MET A 1 -0.53 36.38 26.20
C MET A 1 -1.37 35.19 25.81
N ASP A 2 -1.82 35.18 24.58
CA ASP A 2 -2.85 34.26 24.09
C ASP A 2 -2.20 33.52 22.93
N ALA A 3 -2.05 32.20 23.08
CA ALA A 3 -1.48 31.36 22.06
C ALA A 3 -2.42 31.39 20.83
N PRO A 4 -1.90 31.63 19.61
CA PRO A 4 -2.72 31.68 18.42
C PRO A 4 -3.28 30.28 18.17
N GLY A 5 -4.59 30.21 17.94
CA GLY A 5 -5.30 28.99 17.59
C GLY A 5 -4.64 28.35 16.37
N ALA A 6 -4.21 27.10 16.54
CA ALA A 6 -3.79 26.27 15.43
C ALA A 6 -4.99 26.11 14.48
N ASP A 7 -4.89 26.74 13.31
CA ASP A 7 -5.83 26.57 12.21
C ASP A 7 -5.81 25.11 11.77
N MET A 8 -6.85 24.36 12.10
CA MET A 8 -7.00 22.95 11.72
C MET A 8 -7.13 22.75 10.20
N ASN A 9 -7.21 23.82 9.39
CA ASN A 9 -7.19 23.73 7.92
C ASN A 9 -5.78 23.80 7.32
N SER A 10 -4.74 23.92 8.15
CA SER A 10 -3.34 23.93 7.69
C SER A 10 -2.65 22.56 7.76
N LEU A 11 -3.40 21.49 8.08
CA LEU A 11 -2.88 20.16 7.79
C LEU A 11 -2.76 20.08 6.26
N PRO A 12 -1.57 19.81 5.70
CA PRO A 12 -1.50 19.52 4.28
C PRO A 12 -2.51 18.39 4.06
N ASP A 13 -3.51 18.63 3.20
CA ASP A 13 -4.26 17.55 2.62
C ASP A 13 -3.19 16.58 2.13
N PHE A 14 -3.05 15.44 2.80
CA PHE A 14 -2.24 14.34 2.31
C PHE A 14 -3.04 13.83 1.12
N VAL A 15 -3.01 14.58 0.01
CA VAL A 15 -3.48 14.15 -1.29
C VAL A 15 -2.53 13.04 -1.62
N ASP A 16 -2.93 11.84 -1.24
CA ASP A 16 -2.22 10.63 -1.48
C ASP A 16 -2.24 10.36 -2.97
N ASN A 17 -1.33 11.03 -3.68
CA ASN A 17 -1.07 10.83 -5.09
C ASN A 17 -0.10 9.65 -5.30
N SER A 18 0.05 8.80 -4.27
CA SER A 18 0.80 7.56 -4.40
C SER A 18 0.06 6.67 -5.38
N THR A 19 0.68 6.44 -6.52
CA THR A 19 0.18 5.42 -7.44
C THR A 19 0.38 4.05 -6.82
N PHE A 20 -0.40 3.08 -7.28
CA PHE A 20 -0.17 1.68 -6.94
C PHE A 20 1.27 1.22 -7.24
N GLU A 21 1.93 1.84 -8.22
CA GLU A 21 3.32 1.54 -8.58
C GLU A 21 4.32 2.04 -7.53
N ASN A 22 4.13 3.24 -7.00
CA ASN A 22 4.94 3.76 -5.88
C ASN A 22 4.90 2.81 -4.68
N PHE A 23 3.74 2.19 -4.48
CA PHE A 23 3.53 1.25 -3.39
C PHE A 23 4.20 -0.12 -3.62
N LEU A 24 4.17 -0.64 -4.85
CA LEU A 24 4.94 -1.85 -5.20
C LEU A 24 6.45 -1.63 -5.01
N GLN A 25 6.92 -0.42 -5.35
CA GLN A 25 8.32 -0.03 -5.13
C GLN A 25 8.67 0.06 -3.64
N PHE A 26 7.78 0.63 -2.82
CA PHE A 26 7.94 0.65 -1.36
C PHE A 26 8.00 -0.76 -0.76
N ALA A 27 7.21 -1.69 -1.30
CA ALA A 27 7.25 -3.09 -0.89
C ALA A 27 8.47 -3.86 -1.42
N HIS A 28 9.44 -3.18 -2.03
CA HIS A 28 10.65 -3.76 -2.64
C HIS A 28 10.32 -4.86 -3.68
N ILE A 29 9.19 -4.71 -4.39
CA ILE A 29 8.83 -5.63 -5.46
C ILE A 29 9.57 -5.20 -6.71
N GLU A 30 10.52 -6.03 -7.15
CA GLU A 30 11.29 -5.71 -8.36
C GLU A 30 10.39 -5.66 -9.60
N PRO A 31 10.76 -4.86 -10.62
CA PRO A 31 9.94 -4.69 -11.83
C PRO A 31 9.59 -6.00 -12.53
N GLU A 32 10.50 -6.98 -12.49
CA GLU A 32 10.31 -8.31 -13.06
C GLU A 32 9.18 -9.12 -12.40
N TYR A 33 8.90 -8.89 -11.11
CA TYR A 33 7.80 -9.53 -10.38
C TYR A 33 6.51 -8.70 -10.42
N SER A 34 6.58 -7.44 -10.89
CA SER A 34 5.45 -6.50 -10.90
C SER A 34 4.23 -7.05 -11.62
N LEU A 35 4.42 -7.76 -12.74
CA LEU A 35 3.31 -8.27 -13.54
C LEU A 35 2.56 -9.42 -12.84
N VAL A 36 3.29 -10.35 -12.22
CA VAL A 36 2.72 -11.46 -11.45
C VAL A 36 1.99 -10.93 -10.21
N VAL A 37 2.60 -9.98 -9.52
CA VAL A 37 2.02 -9.34 -8.34
C VAL A 37 0.76 -8.54 -8.72
N LYS A 38 0.82 -7.68 -9.74
CA LYS A 38 -0.34 -6.92 -10.24
C LYS A 38 -1.51 -7.84 -10.57
N LYS A 39 -1.24 -8.97 -11.24
CA LYS A 39 -2.26 -9.99 -11.53
C LYS A 39 -2.82 -10.62 -10.25
N GLY A 40 -1.96 -11.04 -9.32
CA GLY A 40 -2.38 -11.66 -8.07
C GLY A 40 -3.25 -10.73 -7.20
N LEU A 41 -2.92 -9.45 -7.18
CA LEU A 41 -3.68 -8.41 -6.50
C LEU A 41 -5.01 -8.13 -7.21
N GLY A 42 -5.02 -8.09 -8.54
CA GLY A 42 -6.25 -8.01 -9.34
C GLY A 42 -7.19 -9.20 -9.10
N ASP A 43 -6.66 -10.43 -9.02
CA ASP A 43 -7.44 -11.64 -8.71
C ASP A 43 -8.04 -11.60 -7.28
N LEU A 44 -7.50 -10.76 -6.39
CA LEU A 44 -8.02 -10.51 -5.03
C LEU A 44 -8.97 -9.30 -4.97
N GLY A 45 -9.15 -8.57 -6.08
CA GLY A 45 -9.90 -7.32 -6.12
C GLY A 45 -9.19 -6.14 -5.44
N ILE A 46 -7.88 -6.25 -5.18
CA ILE A 46 -7.09 -5.19 -4.57
C ILE A 46 -6.75 -4.16 -5.63
N THR A 47 -7.43 -3.01 -5.58
CA THR A 47 -7.22 -1.88 -6.50
C THR A 47 -6.55 -0.68 -5.83
N HIS A 48 -6.47 -0.69 -4.50
CA HIS A 48 -5.91 0.40 -3.70
C HIS A 48 -5.07 -0.15 -2.55
N TRP A 49 -4.00 0.55 -2.16
CA TRP A 49 -3.09 0.07 -1.11
C TRP A 49 -3.76 0.01 0.27
N SER A 50 -4.71 0.90 0.57
CA SER A 50 -5.47 0.84 1.82
C SER A 50 -6.25 -0.47 1.98
N MET A 51 -6.46 -1.24 0.89
CA MET A 51 -7.16 -2.51 0.96
C MET A 51 -6.32 -3.62 1.59
N PHE A 52 -4.98 -3.50 1.61
CA PHE A 52 -4.10 -4.53 2.18
C PHE A 52 -4.41 -4.82 3.65
N GLN A 53 -4.95 -3.85 4.39
CA GLN A 53 -5.37 -4.05 5.79
C GLN A 53 -6.47 -5.11 5.98
N TRP A 54 -7.18 -5.48 4.90
CA TRP A 54 -8.23 -6.50 4.91
C TRP A 54 -7.73 -7.88 4.44
N PHE A 55 -6.45 -7.98 4.07
CA PHE A 55 -5.85 -9.22 3.61
C PHE A 55 -4.79 -9.70 4.60
N ARG A 56 -4.63 -11.02 4.64
CA ARG A 56 -3.55 -11.70 5.36
C ARG A 56 -2.38 -11.94 4.40
N ASP A 57 -1.18 -12.00 4.93
CA ASP A 57 0.04 -12.30 4.17
C ASP A 57 -0.05 -13.65 3.44
N ASP A 58 -0.69 -14.65 4.05
CA ASP A 58 -0.97 -15.97 3.45
C ASP A 58 -1.80 -15.88 2.15
N LYS A 59 -2.77 -14.97 2.08
CA LYS A 59 -3.59 -14.73 0.88
C LYS A 59 -2.79 -14.06 -0.24
N LEU A 60 -1.89 -13.15 0.12
CA LEU A 60 -1.02 -12.47 -0.84
C LEU A 60 0.03 -13.44 -1.41
N THR A 61 0.65 -14.25 -0.55
CA THR A 61 1.62 -15.26 -0.97
C THR A 61 1.01 -16.34 -1.85
N ALA A 62 -0.21 -16.79 -1.54
CA ALA A 62 -0.96 -17.73 -2.38
C ALA A 62 -1.26 -17.18 -3.80
N LYS A 63 -1.10 -15.87 -4.02
CA LYS A 63 -1.32 -15.19 -5.29
C LYS A 63 -0.03 -14.73 -5.97
N GLY A 64 1.12 -15.19 -5.49
CA GLY A 64 2.43 -14.92 -6.11
C GLY A 64 3.13 -13.68 -5.60
N VAL A 65 2.63 -13.05 -4.52
CA VAL A 65 3.38 -11.99 -3.83
C VAL A 65 4.52 -12.63 -3.02
N PRO A 66 5.78 -12.18 -3.15
CA PRO A 66 6.87 -12.70 -2.35
C PRO A 66 6.59 -12.59 -0.84
N PRO A 67 6.95 -13.57 0.01
CA PRO A 67 6.61 -13.57 1.44
C PRO A 67 7.11 -12.34 2.20
N GLY A 68 8.31 -11.85 1.87
CA GLY A 68 8.86 -10.62 2.47
C GLY A 68 8.00 -9.40 2.14
N ALA A 69 7.62 -9.23 0.87
CA ALA A 69 6.73 -8.17 0.43
C ALA A 69 5.35 -8.33 1.06
N ALA A 70 4.74 -9.52 1.01
CA ALA A 70 3.42 -9.78 1.59
C ALA A 70 3.34 -9.36 3.07
N ARG A 71 4.40 -9.61 3.85
CA ARG A 71 4.50 -9.15 5.25
C ARG A 71 4.59 -7.63 5.35
N SER A 72 5.45 -6.97 4.57
CA SER A 72 5.54 -5.51 4.55
C SER A 72 4.23 -4.84 4.11
N LEU A 73 3.41 -5.53 3.31
CA LEU A 73 2.14 -5.04 2.79
C LEU A 73 1.00 -5.07 3.81
N VAL A 74 0.96 -6.09 4.66
CA VAL A 74 -0.13 -6.28 5.65
C VAL A 74 0.24 -5.79 7.05
N ASN A 75 1.53 -5.61 7.34
CA ASN A 75 2.01 -5.22 8.65
C ASN A 75 2.14 -3.70 8.72
N LYS A 76 1.37 -3.08 9.62
CA LYS A 76 1.46 -1.66 9.95
C LYS A 76 2.73 -1.35 10.73
#